data_AF-A0A1A8SCG0-F1
#
_entry.id   AF-A0A1A8SCG0-F1
#
_cell.length_a   1.000
_cell.length_b   1.000
_cell.length_c   1.000
_cell.angle_alpha   90.00
_cell.angle_beta   90.00
_cell.angle_gamma   90.00
#
_symmetry.space_group_name_H-M   'P 1'
#
loop_
_entity.id
_entity.type
_entity.pdbx_description
1 polymer ?
#
loop_
_entity_poly.entity_id
_entity_poly.type
_entity_poly.pdbx_seq_one_letter_code
_entity_poly.pdbx_strand_id
1 'polypeptide(L)'
;PPRQELFGQLVDTAQARGFSIDTSTNKALADSLNRAVDPRDPLVNRLLRMMATQAMSQAVYFSTGSEPEDQFFHYGLALDRYTHFTSPIRRYADMVVHRLLTAALATEQGAEPVEAPAGNKEMEELAEHINNKNRAAQRAQNLSIGLFQCLFFKERDPETDPRCVAGAVIYSIRDNGVLVFVPEYGVKGPV
;
A
#
# COMPACT_ATOMS: atom_id res chain seq x y z
N PRO A 1 -6.51 -1.88 11.35
CA PRO A 1 -5.50 -2.96 11.17
C PRO A 1 -5.92 -3.89 10.02
N PRO A 2 -4.98 -4.56 9.32
CA PRO A 2 -5.32 -5.50 8.26
C PRO A 2 -6.07 -6.74 8.78
N ARG A 3 -6.98 -7.28 7.96
CA ARG A 3 -7.72 -8.52 8.29
C ARG A 3 -6.75 -9.70 8.30
N GLN A 4 -6.75 -10.48 9.39
CA GLN A 4 -5.80 -11.58 9.58
C GLN A 4 -5.88 -12.64 8.46
N GLU A 5 -7.07 -12.87 7.93
CA GLU A 5 -7.32 -13.78 6.80
C GLU A 5 -6.46 -13.44 5.57
N LEU A 6 -6.14 -12.16 5.34
CA LEU A 6 -5.35 -11.72 4.18
C LEU A 6 -3.88 -12.15 4.29
N PHE A 7 -3.40 -12.49 5.48
CA PHE A 7 -2.02 -12.96 5.68
C PHE A 7 -1.86 -14.47 5.55
N GLY A 8 -2.93 -15.26 5.40
CA GLY A 8 -2.83 -16.73 5.35
C GLY A 8 -1.80 -17.22 4.33
N GLN A 9 -1.89 -16.71 3.09
CA GLN A 9 -0.94 -17.08 2.03
C GLN A 9 0.51 -16.70 2.36
N LEU A 10 0.74 -15.58 3.05
CA LEU A 10 2.07 -15.17 3.50
C LEU A 10 2.63 -16.17 4.52
N VAL A 11 1.82 -16.52 5.53
CA VAL A 11 2.21 -17.41 6.62
C VAL A 11 2.51 -18.80 6.08
N ASP A 12 1.64 -19.36 5.24
CA ASP A 12 1.81 -20.69 4.64
C ASP A 12 3.09 -20.75 3.78
N THR A 13 3.32 -19.70 2.98
CA THR A 13 4.49 -19.61 2.11
C THR A 13 5.78 -19.48 2.91
N ALA A 14 5.77 -18.69 3.99
CA ALA A 14 6.91 -18.56 4.88
C ALA A 14 7.21 -19.89 5.59
N GLN A 15 6.18 -20.57 6.09
CA GLN A 15 6.30 -21.85 6.79
C GLN A 15 6.86 -22.95 5.88
N ALA A 16 6.44 -23.01 4.62
CA ALA A 16 6.98 -23.93 3.63
C ALA A 16 8.49 -23.74 3.37
N ARG A 17 9.02 -22.54 3.63
CA ARG A 17 10.46 -22.23 3.58
C ARG A 17 11.15 -22.28 4.95
N GLY A 18 10.45 -22.71 5.99
CA GLY A 18 10.98 -22.85 7.35
C GLY A 18 11.01 -21.54 8.16
N PHE A 19 10.29 -20.51 7.72
CA PHE A 19 10.18 -19.23 8.43
C PHE A 19 8.84 -19.11 9.16
N SER A 20 8.85 -18.46 10.33
CA SER A 20 7.65 -18.12 11.08
C SER A 20 7.39 -16.62 10.99
N ILE A 21 6.22 -16.23 10.48
CA ILE A 21 5.78 -14.83 10.38
C ILE A 21 4.70 -14.57 11.42
N ASP A 22 4.89 -13.53 12.23
CA ASP A 22 3.95 -13.13 13.28
C ASP A 22 3.13 -11.93 12.82
N THR A 23 1.83 -12.11 12.65
CA THR A 23 0.91 -11.08 12.14
C THR A 23 0.10 -10.40 13.24
N SER A 24 0.42 -10.65 14.52
CA SER A 24 -0.35 -10.14 15.67
C SER A 24 -0.29 -8.61 15.80
N THR A 25 0.86 -8.01 15.52
CA THR A 25 1.09 -6.56 15.60
C THR A 25 2.02 -6.11 14.47
N ASN A 26 2.01 -4.81 14.14
CA ASN A 26 2.93 -4.27 13.12
C ASN A 26 4.40 -4.55 13.51
N LYS A 27 4.76 -4.33 14.77
CA LYS A 27 6.13 -4.59 15.25
C LYS A 27 6.52 -6.06 15.10
N ALA A 28 5.66 -6.98 15.54
CA ALA A 28 5.95 -8.42 15.43
C ALA A 28 6.04 -8.87 13.96
N LEU A 29 5.23 -8.29 13.07
CA LEU A 29 5.32 -8.53 11.63
C LEU A 29 6.65 -8.03 11.06
N ALA A 30 7.05 -6.82 11.39
CA ALA A 30 8.33 -6.27 10.97
C ALA A 30 9.51 -7.12 11.48
N ASP A 31 9.52 -7.48 12.76
CA ASP A 31 10.58 -8.25 13.40
C ASP A 31 10.67 -9.69 12.87
N SER A 32 9.54 -10.33 12.59
CA SER A 32 9.52 -11.66 11.97
C SER A 32 9.96 -11.62 10.50
N LEU A 33 9.52 -10.62 9.72
CA LEU A 33 10.01 -10.40 8.35
C LEU A 33 11.51 -10.07 8.31
N ASN A 34 12.04 -9.33 9.28
CA ASN A 34 13.48 -9.04 9.37
C ASN A 34 14.32 -10.30 9.64
N ARG A 35 13.78 -11.28 10.37
CA ARG A 35 14.44 -12.56 10.65
C ARG A 35 14.32 -13.57 9.50
N ALA A 36 13.34 -13.41 8.60
CA ALA A 36 13.07 -14.33 7.50
C ALA A 36 14.03 -14.15 6.31
N VAL A 37 15.33 -14.36 6.54
CA VAL A 37 16.39 -14.21 5.52
C VAL A 37 16.98 -15.58 5.20
N ASP A 38 16.86 -16.02 3.94
CA ASP A 38 17.56 -17.21 3.45
C ASP A 38 18.97 -16.80 2.96
N PRO A 39 20.07 -17.31 3.55
CA PRO A 39 21.43 -16.98 3.12
C PRO A 39 21.75 -17.38 1.68
N ARG A 40 21.00 -18.34 1.12
CA ARG A 40 21.21 -18.87 -0.24
C ARG A 40 20.41 -18.11 -1.29
N ASP A 41 19.34 -17.43 -0.88
CA ASP A 41 18.43 -16.73 -1.80
C ASP A 41 17.84 -15.46 -1.16
N PRO A 42 18.44 -14.28 -1.44
CA PRO A 42 17.94 -12.99 -0.99
C PRO A 42 16.52 -12.65 -1.49
N LEU A 43 16.04 -13.28 -2.57
CA LEU A 43 14.72 -13.00 -3.14
C LEU A 43 13.59 -13.45 -2.22
N VAL A 44 13.82 -14.48 -1.39
CA VAL A 44 12.80 -15.00 -0.46
C VAL A 44 12.29 -13.89 0.46
N ASN A 45 13.17 -13.14 1.10
CA ASN A 45 12.76 -12.06 1.99
C ASN A 45 11.99 -10.96 1.24
N ARG A 46 12.43 -10.63 0.02
CA ARG A 46 11.77 -9.62 -0.83
C ARG A 46 10.34 -10.04 -1.19
N LEU A 47 10.13 -11.33 -1.48
CA LEU A 47 8.82 -11.89 -1.77
C LEU A 47 7.90 -11.87 -0.56
N LEU A 48 8.38 -12.31 0.60
CA LEU A 48 7.59 -12.30 1.83
C LEU A 48 7.17 -10.88 2.19
N ARG A 49 8.06 -9.89 2.06
CA ARG A 49 7.70 -8.47 2.25
C ARG A 49 6.66 -7.99 1.25
N MET A 50 6.77 -8.38 -0.02
CA MET A 50 5.76 -8.04 -1.02
C MET A 50 4.39 -8.62 -0.67
N MET A 51 4.34 -9.90 -0.29
CA MET A 51 3.11 -10.57 0.12
C MET A 51 2.50 -9.90 1.37
N ALA A 52 3.33 -9.51 2.33
CA ALA A 52 2.88 -8.75 3.50
C ALA A 52 2.25 -7.41 3.11
N THR A 53 2.87 -6.65 2.21
CA THR A 53 2.29 -5.38 1.70
C THR A 53 0.97 -5.61 0.96
N GLN A 54 0.83 -6.72 0.23
CA GLN A 54 -0.42 -7.05 -0.47
C GLN A 54 -1.55 -7.47 0.47
N ALA A 55 -1.21 -8.08 1.61
CA ALA A 55 -2.17 -8.45 2.65
C ALA A 55 -2.65 -7.23 3.47
N MET A 56 -1.92 -6.10 3.41
CA MET A 56 -2.32 -4.88 4.12
C MET A 56 -3.57 -4.25 3.50
N SER A 57 -4.45 -3.72 4.37
CA SER A 57 -5.57 -2.90 3.94
C SER A 57 -5.09 -1.55 3.43
N GLN A 58 -5.81 -1.00 2.45
CA GLN A 58 -5.53 0.33 1.93
C GLN A 58 -5.81 1.39 3.00
N ALA A 59 -4.90 2.35 3.16
CA ALA A 59 -5.13 3.53 3.97
C ALA A 59 -6.21 4.42 3.31
N VAL A 60 -7.03 5.05 4.14
CA VAL A 60 -8.12 5.93 3.71
C VAL A 60 -8.06 7.24 4.48
N TYR A 61 -8.43 8.34 3.82
CA TYR A 61 -8.74 9.59 4.50
C TYR A 61 -10.11 9.49 5.15
N PHE A 62 -10.29 10.12 6.31
CA PHE A 62 -11.57 10.20 7.01
C PHE A 62 -11.61 11.50 7.82
N SER A 63 -12.80 11.87 8.30
CA SER A 63 -12.99 13.02 9.20
C SER A 63 -12.93 12.54 10.65
N THR A 64 -12.29 13.29 11.55
CA THR A 64 -12.27 12.92 12.98
C THR A 64 -13.67 12.92 13.63
N GLY A 65 -14.67 13.53 12.96
CA GLY A 65 -16.07 13.45 13.39
C GLY A 65 -16.85 12.26 12.82
N SER A 66 -16.30 11.52 11.84
CA SER A 66 -16.98 10.38 11.19
C SER A 66 -16.55 9.02 11.74
N GLU A 67 -15.39 8.94 12.40
CA GLU A 67 -14.85 7.69 12.96
C GLU A 67 -14.55 7.84 14.46
N PRO A 68 -14.65 6.77 15.25
CA PRO A 68 -14.21 6.77 16.65
C PRO A 68 -12.68 6.83 16.77
N GLU A 69 -12.18 7.39 17.88
CA GLU A 69 -10.75 7.66 18.06
C GLU A 69 -9.85 6.42 18.03
N ASP A 70 -10.37 5.26 18.42
CA ASP A 70 -9.65 3.98 18.37
C ASP A 70 -9.33 3.53 16.93
N GLN A 71 -9.99 4.11 15.93
CA GLN A 71 -9.72 3.89 14.51
C GLN A 71 -8.69 4.86 13.91
N PHE A 72 -8.19 5.85 14.65
CA PHE A 72 -7.25 6.84 14.10
C PHE A 72 -5.84 6.28 13.89
N PHE A 73 -5.56 5.12 14.50
CA PHE A 73 -4.25 4.49 14.48
C PHE A 73 -3.82 4.06 13.07
N HIS A 74 -2.71 4.63 12.61
CA HIS A 74 -2.11 4.31 11.32
C HIS A 74 -1.21 3.08 11.42
N TYR A 75 -1.79 1.90 11.17
CA TYR A 75 -1.10 0.60 11.32
C TYR A 75 0.29 0.57 10.71
N GLY A 76 0.44 0.89 9.42
CA GLY A 76 1.73 0.74 8.71
C GLY A 76 2.85 1.70 9.18
N LEU A 77 2.50 2.78 9.87
CA LEU A 77 3.48 3.76 10.39
C LEU A 77 3.65 3.64 11.91
N ALA A 78 2.82 2.84 12.58
CA ALA A 78 2.76 2.72 14.03
C ALA A 78 2.59 4.09 14.73
N LEU A 79 1.65 4.90 14.24
CA LEU A 79 1.33 6.22 14.78
C LEU A 79 -0.14 6.27 15.20
N ASP A 80 -0.42 6.89 16.36
CA ASP A 80 -1.80 7.05 16.88
C ASP A 80 -2.67 7.94 16.00
N ARG A 81 -2.07 8.96 15.39
CA ARG A 81 -2.73 9.89 14.47
C ARG A 81 -1.77 10.24 13.35
N TYR A 82 -2.27 10.33 12.13
CA TYR A 82 -1.48 10.67 10.95
C TYR A 82 -2.31 11.45 9.94
N THR A 83 -1.69 12.40 9.25
CA THR A 83 -2.29 13.08 8.10
C THR A 83 -1.22 13.49 7.08
N HIS A 84 -1.64 13.78 5.85
CA HIS A 84 -0.76 14.33 4.83
C HIS A 84 -0.75 15.86 4.85
N PHE A 85 0.43 16.45 4.68
CA PHE A 85 0.62 17.91 4.71
C PHE A 85 1.66 18.42 3.69
N THR A 86 2.64 17.61 3.32
CA THR A 86 3.86 18.05 2.65
C THR A 86 3.74 18.27 1.14
N SER A 87 2.60 18.01 0.51
CA SER A 87 2.47 18.06 -0.96
C SER A 87 1.12 18.62 -1.47
N PRO A 88 0.74 19.86 -1.08
CA PRO A 88 -0.52 20.48 -1.49
C PRO A 88 -0.72 20.61 -3.00
N ILE A 89 0.36 20.69 -3.78
CA ILE A 89 0.29 20.81 -5.24
C ILE A 89 -0.30 19.55 -5.91
N ARG A 90 -0.09 18.37 -5.32
CA ARG A 90 -0.48 17.07 -5.92
C ARG A 90 -1.55 16.31 -5.14
N ARG A 91 -1.95 16.78 -3.96
CA ARG A 91 -2.92 16.11 -3.09
C ARG A 91 -3.82 17.16 -2.44
N TYR A 92 -5.12 17.04 -2.69
CA TYR A 92 -6.10 17.96 -2.11
C TYR A 92 -6.26 17.78 -0.59
N ALA A 93 -6.00 16.58 -0.05
CA ALA A 93 -5.98 16.35 1.39
C ALA A 93 -4.99 17.28 2.10
N ASP A 94 -3.78 17.44 1.58
CA ASP A 94 -2.79 18.37 2.12
C ASP A 94 -3.34 19.81 2.11
N MET A 95 -3.99 20.26 1.04
CA MET A 95 -4.62 21.59 0.98
C MET A 95 -5.66 21.82 2.09
N VAL A 96 -6.48 20.80 2.40
CA VAL A 96 -7.45 20.86 3.49
C VAL A 96 -6.73 21.02 4.84
N VAL A 97 -5.69 20.22 5.09
CA VAL A 97 -4.90 20.29 6.33
C VAL A 97 -4.20 21.66 6.47
N HIS A 98 -3.65 22.20 5.38
CA HIS A 98 -3.06 23.55 5.37
C HIS A 98 -4.07 24.63 5.79
N ARG A 99 -5.31 24.55 5.28
CA ARG A 99 -6.39 25.47 5.68
C ARG A 99 -6.78 25.30 7.14
N LEU A 100 -6.96 24.05 7.60
CA LEU A 100 -7.31 23.75 8.99
C LEU A 100 -6.23 24.23 9.98
N LEU A 101 -4.96 24.00 9.67
CA LEU A 101 -3.85 24.47 10.49
C LEU A 101 -3.78 25.99 10.55
N THR A 102 -4.01 26.67 9.42
CA THR A 102 -4.05 28.14 9.36
C THR A 102 -5.17 28.70 10.24
N ALA A 103 -6.37 28.11 10.16
CA ALA A 103 -7.50 28.50 11.00
C ALA A 103 -7.21 28.26 12.49
N ALA A 104 -6.64 27.10 12.85
CA ALA A 104 -6.28 26.78 14.23
C ALA A 104 -5.27 27.79 14.82
N LEU A 105 -4.24 28.17 14.06
CA LEU A 105 -3.26 29.17 14.48
C LEU A 105 -3.87 30.57 14.62
N ALA A 106 -4.79 30.97 13.74
CA ALA A 106 -5.49 32.24 13.85
C ALA A 106 -6.36 32.32 15.11
N THR A 107 -7.07 31.23 15.43
CA THR A 107 -7.86 31.12 16.67
C THR A 107 -6.99 31.17 17.91
N GLU A 108 -5.84 30.49 17.92
CA GLU A 108 -4.89 30.54 19.04
C GLU A 108 -4.35 31.97 19.28
N GLN A 109 -4.18 32.76 18.21
CA GLN A 109 -3.71 34.14 18.28
C GLN A 109 -4.80 35.16 18.63
N GLY A 110 -6.04 34.70 18.89
CA GLY A 110 -7.17 35.59 19.23
C GLY A 110 -7.66 36.44 18.05
N ALA A 111 -7.33 36.07 16.81
CA ALA A 111 -7.93 36.66 15.64
C ALA A 111 -9.42 36.23 15.53
N GLU A 112 -10.21 37.00 14.78
CA GLU A 112 -11.59 36.60 14.45
C GLU A 112 -11.60 35.16 13.91
N PRO A 113 -12.57 34.31 14.32
CA PRO A 113 -12.63 32.93 13.88
C PRO A 113 -12.62 32.87 12.35
N VAL A 114 -11.54 32.36 11.77
CA VAL A 114 -11.56 31.93 10.38
C VAL A 114 -12.53 30.76 10.35
N GLU A 115 -13.68 30.92 9.66
CA GLU A 115 -14.68 29.85 9.56
C GLU A 115 -14.00 28.52 9.23
N ALA A 116 -14.30 27.50 10.05
CA ALA A 116 -13.81 26.16 9.79
C ALA A 116 -14.24 25.76 8.36
N PRO A 117 -13.32 25.26 7.52
CA PRO A 117 -13.53 25.19 6.08
C PRO A 117 -14.68 24.29 5.62
N ALA A 118 -15.25 23.45 6.50
CA ALA A 118 -16.47 22.68 6.27
C ALA A 118 -16.95 22.01 7.58
N GLY A 119 -18.23 21.65 7.66
CA GLY A 119 -18.77 20.81 8.74
C GLY A 119 -18.32 19.34 8.66
N ASN A 120 -18.55 18.55 9.71
CA ASN A 120 -18.13 17.14 9.76
C ASN A 120 -18.64 16.31 8.58
N LYS A 121 -19.91 16.50 8.19
CA LYS A 121 -20.54 15.82 7.05
C LYS A 121 -19.88 16.18 5.72
N GLU A 122 -19.58 17.45 5.51
CA GLU A 122 -18.92 17.92 4.29
C GLU A 122 -17.48 17.39 4.21
N MET A 123 -16.79 17.31 5.35
CA MET A 123 -15.45 16.70 5.44
C MET A 123 -15.47 15.20 5.15
N GLU A 124 -16.50 14.48 5.58
CA GLU A 124 -16.70 13.06 5.28
C GLU A 124 -16.89 12.84 3.78
N GLU A 125 -17.83 13.57 3.15
CA GLU A 125 -18.07 13.51 1.71
C GLU A 125 -16.80 13.88 0.90
N LEU A 126 -16.05 14.88 1.37
CA LEU A 126 -14.78 15.27 0.76
C LEU A 126 -13.71 14.17 0.89
N ALA A 127 -13.59 13.55 2.07
CA ALA A 127 -12.66 12.45 2.30
C ALA A 127 -12.97 11.25 1.39
N GLU A 128 -14.24 10.88 1.27
CA GLU A 128 -14.69 9.85 0.31
C GLU A 128 -14.33 10.20 -1.13
N HIS A 129 -14.56 11.45 -1.54
CA HIS A 129 -14.20 11.92 -2.87
C HIS A 129 -12.68 11.78 -3.12
N ILE A 130 -11.85 12.24 -2.18
CA ILE A 130 -10.39 12.13 -2.28
C ILE A 130 -9.96 10.66 -2.34
N ASN A 131 -10.55 9.79 -1.51
CA ASN A 131 -10.28 8.35 -1.53
C ASN A 131 -10.61 7.73 -2.90
N ASN A 132 -11.77 8.07 -3.46
CA ASN A 132 -12.19 7.60 -4.78
C ASN A 132 -11.23 8.06 -5.88
N LYS A 133 -10.83 9.33 -5.87
CA LYS A 133 -9.85 9.87 -6.83
C LYS A 133 -8.48 9.22 -6.69
N ASN A 134 -8.02 8.98 -5.45
CA ASN A 134 -6.76 8.30 -5.19
C ASN A 134 -6.78 6.86 -5.74
N ARG A 135 -7.86 6.10 -5.49
CA ARG A 135 -8.04 4.75 -6.04
C ARG A 135 -8.05 4.76 -7.58
N ALA A 136 -8.76 5.71 -8.18
CA ALA A 136 -8.80 5.86 -9.64
C ALA A 136 -7.43 6.20 -10.23
N ALA A 137 -6.68 7.11 -9.60
CA ALA A 137 -5.33 7.49 -10.02
C ALA A 137 -4.36 6.31 -9.95
N GLN A 138 -4.37 5.54 -8.85
CA GLN A 138 -3.53 4.35 -8.71
C GLN A 138 -3.88 3.29 -9.75
N ARG A 139 -5.18 3.08 -10.03
CA ARG A 139 -5.63 2.15 -11.07
C ARG A 139 -5.14 2.58 -12.45
N ALA A 140 -5.28 3.86 -12.80
CA ALA A 140 -4.81 4.39 -14.07
C ALA A 140 -3.29 4.24 -14.22
N GLN A 141 -2.52 4.53 -13.16
CA GLN A 141 -1.08 4.32 -13.14
C GLN A 141 -0.71 2.85 -13.38
N ASN A 142 -1.36 1.92 -12.67
CA ASN A 142 -1.09 0.49 -12.81
C ASN A 142 -1.41 -0.02 -14.23
N LEU A 143 -2.53 0.43 -14.82
CA LEU A 143 -2.90 0.09 -16.20
C LEU A 143 -1.90 0.67 -17.21
N SER A 144 -1.43 1.89 -16.98
CA SER A 144 -0.40 2.52 -17.82
C SER A 144 0.91 1.75 -17.78
N ILE A 145 1.38 1.37 -16.57
CA ILE A 145 2.57 0.53 -16.40
C ILE A 145 2.40 -0.79 -17.16
N GLY A 146 1.26 -1.47 -16.99
CA GLY A 146 0.98 -2.73 -17.69
C GLY A 146 0.98 -2.56 -19.22
N LEU A 147 0.37 -1.49 -19.75
CA LEU A 147 0.39 -1.19 -21.18
C LEU A 147 1.81 -1.00 -21.71
N PHE A 148 2.62 -0.19 -21.02
CA PHE A 148 3.99 0.06 -21.44
C PHE A 148 4.89 -1.17 -21.29
N GLN A 149 4.63 -2.04 -20.31
CA GLN A 149 5.27 -3.36 -20.22
C GLN A 149 4.92 -4.25 -21.42
N CYS A 150 3.65 -4.31 -21.83
CA CYS A 150 3.25 -5.04 -23.03
C CYS A 150 3.92 -4.49 -24.29
N LEU A 151 3.95 -3.15 -24.46
CA LEU A 151 4.64 -2.51 -25.58
C LEU A 151 6.14 -2.82 -25.58
N PHE A 152 6.76 -2.80 -24.40
CA PHE A 152 8.18 -3.13 -24.24
C PHE A 152 8.48 -4.56 -24.75
N PHE A 153 7.69 -5.57 -24.37
CA PHE A 153 7.93 -6.93 -24.83
C PHE A 153 7.44 -7.21 -26.26
N LYS A 154 6.43 -6.47 -26.76
CA LYS A 154 5.87 -6.68 -28.11
C LYS A 154 6.90 -6.49 -29.23
N GLU A 155 7.87 -5.60 -29.05
CA GLU A 155 8.89 -5.28 -30.07
C GLU A 155 10.14 -6.17 -29.96
N ARG A 156 10.14 -7.15 -29.04
CA ARG A 156 11.29 -8.00 -28.75
C ARG A 156 10.98 -9.43 -29.12
N ASP A 157 12.00 -10.13 -29.61
CA ASP A 157 11.93 -11.55 -29.91
C ASP A 157 12.33 -12.35 -28.66
N PRO A 158 11.44 -13.21 -28.11
CA PRO A 158 11.75 -14.01 -26.93
C PRO A 158 12.91 -14.99 -27.08
N GLU A 159 13.23 -15.42 -28.30
CA GLU A 159 14.30 -16.41 -28.54
C GLU A 159 15.69 -15.75 -28.58
N THR A 160 15.76 -14.47 -28.94
CA THR A 160 17.02 -13.76 -29.17
C THR A 160 17.30 -12.63 -28.18
N ASP A 161 16.28 -12.03 -27.58
CA ASP A 161 16.46 -10.95 -26.60
C ASP A 161 16.55 -11.52 -25.17
N PRO A 162 17.72 -11.40 -24.49
CA PRO A 162 17.88 -11.92 -23.13
C PRO A 162 16.94 -11.25 -22.12
N ARG A 163 16.39 -10.06 -22.42
CA ARG A 163 15.42 -9.37 -21.55
C ARG A 163 14.06 -10.06 -21.52
N CYS A 164 13.76 -10.91 -22.50
CA CYS A 164 12.56 -11.73 -22.52
C CYS A 164 12.69 -12.99 -21.64
N VAL A 165 13.89 -13.28 -21.13
CA VAL A 165 14.17 -14.41 -20.24
C VAL A 165 14.52 -13.87 -18.86
N ALA A 166 13.71 -14.19 -17.86
CA ALA A 166 13.94 -13.72 -16.49
C ALA A 166 13.66 -14.82 -15.47
N GLY A 167 14.38 -14.76 -14.35
CA GLY A 167 14.09 -15.58 -13.18
C GLY A 167 12.72 -15.24 -12.61
N ALA A 168 11.90 -16.26 -12.37
CA ALA A 168 10.58 -16.11 -11.78
C ALA A 168 10.45 -16.96 -10.52
N VAL A 169 9.60 -16.53 -9.60
CA VAL A 169 9.31 -17.25 -8.37
C VAL A 169 7.86 -17.66 -8.31
N ILE A 170 7.62 -18.95 -8.12
CA ILE A 170 6.30 -19.52 -7.92
C ILE A 170 5.83 -19.15 -6.51
N TYR A 171 4.70 -18.44 -6.41
CA TYR A 171 4.12 -18.02 -5.13
C TYR A 171 2.73 -18.63 -4.86
N SER A 172 2.17 -19.37 -5.82
CA SER A 172 0.94 -20.13 -5.66
C SER A 172 0.92 -21.28 -6.65
N ILE A 173 0.45 -22.45 -6.21
CA ILE A 173 0.25 -23.65 -7.02
C ILE A 173 -1.26 -23.93 -7.05
N ARG A 174 -1.78 -24.20 -8.24
CA ARG A 174 -3.19 -24.54 -8.49
C ARG A 174 -3.26 -25.87 -9.26
N ASP A 175 -4.44 -26.47 -9.31
CA ASP A 175 -4.65 -27.74 -10.00
C ASP A 175 -4.32 -27.69 -11.50
N ASN A 176 -4.41 -26.51 -12.11
CA ASN A 176 -4.24 -26.29 -13.55
C ASN A 176 -3.04 -25.40 -13.93
N GLY A 177 -2.12 -25.13 -13.01
CA GLY A 177 -0.95 -24.30 -13.31
C GLY A 177 -0.33 -23.65 -12.07
N VAL A 178 0.61 -22.74 -12.30
CA VAL A 178 1.30 -22.02 -11.23
C VAL A 178 1.17 -20.51 -11.43
N LEU A 179 1.14 -19.77 -10.32
CA LEU A 179 1.28 -18.32 -10.38
C LEU A 179 2.74 -17.95 -10.10
N VAL A 180 3.32 -17.20 -11.04
CA VAL A 180 4.69 -16.75 -10.95
C VAL A 180 4.76 -15.25 -10.75
N PHE A 181 5.81 -14.81 -10.06
CA PHE A 181 6.22 -13.42 -9.94
C PHE A 181 7.62 -13.27 -10.52
N VAL A 182 7.80 -12.30 -11.41
CA VAL A 182 9.08 -11.98 -12.06
C VAL A 182 9.64 -10.71 -11.39
N PRO A 183 10.60 -10.82 -10.45
CA PRO A 183 11.05 -9.69 -9.63
C PRO A 183 11.69 -8.55 -10.42
N GLU A 184 12.33 -8.88 -11.55
CA GLU A 184 13.00 -7.91 -12.41
C GLU A 184 12.04 -6.89 -13.01
N TYR A 185 10.89 -7.37 -13.50
CA TYR A 185 9.87 -6.53 -14.14
C TYR A 185 8.69 -6.19 -13.22
N GLY A 186 8.62 -6.79 -12.03
CA GLY A 186 7.49 -6.61 -11.12
C GLY A 186 6.18 -7.21 -11.65
N VAL A 187 6.25 -8.19 -12.54
CA VAL A 187 5.08 -8.78 -13.23
C VAL A 187 4.62 -10.05 -12.51
N LYS A 188 3.30 -10.25 -12.45
CA LYS A 188 2.65 -11.47 -11.97
C LYS A 188 1.81 -12.07 -13.08
N GLY A 189 1.84 -13.38 -13.23
CA GLY A 189 1.03 -14.06 -14.23
C GLY A 189 0.85 -15.55 -13.93
N PRO A 190 -0.21 -16.17 -14.48
CA PRO A 190 -0.32 -17.62 -14.53
C PRO A 190 0.65 -18.18 -15.59
N VAL A 191 1.17 -19.38 -15.32
CA VAL A 191 1.91 -20.25 -16.25
C VAL A 191 1.28 -21.62 -16.23
#